data_AF-A0A2M7RZM6-F1
#
_entry.id   AF-A0A2M7RZM6-F1
#
_cell.length_a   1.000
_cell.length_b   1.000
_cell.length_c   1.000
_cell.angle_alpha   90.00
_cell.angle_beta   90.00
_cell.angle_gamma   90.00
#
_symmetry.space_group_name_H-M   'P 1'
#
loop_
_entity.id
_entity.type
_entity.pdbx_description
1 polymer ?
#
loop_
_entity_poly.entity_id
_entity_poly.type
_entity_poly.pdbx_seq_one_letter_code
_entity_poly.pdbx_strand_id
1 'polypeptide(L)'
;MKKTVELVLFSSDDDYRKEYVDTYVNNSFNLWGVPVIFDEKSFNHIFFEPQKGNLKIRVFSKRRAKRMYFMKAVLDDDIKKEVMFESDSGNFAIFCLDLECVVYLRNRAGHKSLQVVTFFDFGKDHIKMYNKQKRKCTPIDSVQLRDKLI
;
A
#
# COMPACT_ATOMS: atom_id res chain seq x y z
N MET A 1 -9.98 -1.67 -22.88
CA MET A 1 -10.30 -0.34 -22.34
C MET A 1 -9.15 0.10 -21.45
N LYS A 2 -8.54 1.27 -21.66
CA LYS A 2 -7.50 1.77 -20.74
C LYS A 2 -8.20 2.14 -19.43
N LYS A 3 -7.78 1.55 -18.31
CA LYS A 3 -8.30 1.95 -16.99
C LYS A 3 -7.54 3.19 -16.50
N THR A 4 -8.28 4.09 -15.89
CA THR A 4 -7.76 5.35 -15.34
C THR A 4 -7.96 5.30 -13.84
N VAL A 5 -6.92 5.62 -13.08
CA VAL A 5 -7.01 5.79 -11.62
C VAL A 5 -6.89 7.28 -11.34
N GLU A 6 -7.84 7.82 -10.58
CA GLU A 6 -7.89 9.24 -10.27
C GLU A 6 -6.78 9.65 -9.28
N LEU A 7 -6.30 10.87 -9.43
CA LEU A 7 -5.42 11.52 -8.46
C LEU A 7 -6.25 12.47 -7.61
N VAL A 8 -5.99 12.48 -6.31
CA VAL A 8 -6.63 13.40 -5.37
C VAL A 8 -5.78 14.66 -5.20
N LEU A 9 -6.42 15.84 -5.18
CA LEU A 9 -5.76 17.14 -5.06
C LEU A 9 -6.47 17.98 -4.00
N PHE A 10 -6.14 17.77 -2.73
CA PHE A 10 -6.66 18.60 -1.64
C PHE A 10 -5.69 19.72 -1.22
N SER A 11 -6.27 20.73 -0.58
CA SER A 11 -5.59 21.93 -0.07
C SER A 11 -4.78 21.69 1.20
N SER A 12 -5.22 20.77 2.07
CA SER A 12 -4.63 20.55 3.39
C SER A 12 -4.43 19.07 3.72
N ASP A 13 -3.54 18.79 4.67
CA ASP A 13 -3.29 17.43 5.18
C ASP A 13 -4.52 16.85 5.89
N ASP A 14 -5.34 17.70 6.51
CA ASP A 14 -6.58 17.31 7.18
C ASP A 14 -7.65 16.85 6.17
N ASP A 15 -7.73 17.50 5.00
CA ASP A 15 -8.61 17.05 3.91
C ASP A 15 -8.21 15.65 3.42
N TYR A 16 -6.90 15.40 3.24
CA TYR A 16 -6.41 14.07 2.89
C TYR A 16 -6.72 13.04 3.98
N ARG A 17 -6.62 13.42 5.27
CA ARG A 17 -6.94 12.53 6.37
C ARG A 17 -8.42 12.17 6.38
N LYS A 18 -9.30 13.16 6.21
CA LYS A 18 -10.75 12.93 6.14
C LYS A 18 -11.08 11.99 4.99
N GLU A 19 -10.56 12.27 3.80
CA GLU A 19 -10.76 11.42 2.63
C GLU A 19 -10.21 10.01 2.85
N TYR A 20 -9.06 9.87 3.53
CA TYR A 20 -8.53 8.56 3.88
C TYR A 20 -9.46 7.76 4.80
N VAL A 21 -10.03 8.41 5.80
CA VAL A 21 -10.98 7.77 6.73
C VAL A 21 -12.24 7.35 5.96
N ASP A 22 -12.81 8.27 5.20
CA ASP A 22 -14.05 8.07 4.46
C ASP A 22 -13.90 7.00 3.37
N THR A 23 -12.78 6.97 2.66
CA THR A 23 -12.53 5.99 1.58
C THR A 23 -12.03 4.65 2.10
N TYR A 24 -11.16 4.61 3.12
CA TYR A 24 -10.49 3.37 3.51
C TYR A 24 -10.91 2.78 4.85
N VAL A 25 -10.94 3.60 5.90
CA VAL A 25 -11.17 3.10 7.26
C VAL A 25 -12.62 2.66 7.42
N ASN A 26 -13.55 3.37 6.79
CA ASN A 26 -14.99 3.10 6.86
C ASN A 26 -15.50 2.12 5.79
N ASN A 27 -14.61 1.56 4.96
CA ASN A 27 -14.98 0.62 3.89
C ASN A 27 -14.28 -0.73 4.04
N SER A 28 -14.76 -1.72 3.29
CA SER A 28 -14.23 -3.07 3.29
C SER A 28 -13.41 -3.34 2.04
N PHE A 29 -12.23 -3.94 2.22
CA PHE A 29 -11.36 -4.36 1.14
C PHE A 29 -10.98 -5.83 1.34
N ASN A 30 -10.67 -6.52 0.24
CA ASN A 30 -10.18 -7.88 0.30
C ASN A 30 -9.07 -8.10 -0.74
N LEU A 31 -8.18 -9.03 -0.43
CA LEU A 31 -7.19 -9.56 -1.36
C LEU A 31 -7.41 -11.07 -1.44
N TRP A 32 -7.89 -11.56 -2.58
CA TRP A 32 -8.19 -12.99 -2.79
C TRP A 32 -9.10 -13.57 -1.69
N GLY A 33 -10.12 -12.80 -1.28
CA GLY A 33 -11.06 -13.18 -0.23
C GLY A 33 -10.53 -13.02 1.20
N VAL A 34 -9.29 -12.56 1.39
CA VAL A 34 -8.77 -12.22 2.72
C VAL A 34 -9.05 -10.75 3.03
N PRO A 35 -9.70 -10.43 4.17
CA PRO A 35 -9.95 -9.05 4.55
C PRO A 35 -8.67 -8.22 4.66
N VAL A 36 -8.68 -7.02 4.07
CA VAL A 36 -7.61 -6.02 4.19
C VAL A 36 -8.16 -4.82 4.95
N ILE A 37 -7.53 -4.51 6.07
CA ILE A 37 -7.97 -3.48 7.01
C ILE A 37 -7.06 -2.26 6.90
N PHE A 38 -7.68 -1.09 6.97
CA PHE A 38 -7.03 0.19 7.16
C PHE A 38 -7.37 0.70 8.57
N ASP A 39 -6.43 1.39 9.21
CA ASP A 39 -6.70 2.10 10.46
C ASP A 39 -6.26 3.55 10.34
N GLU A 40 -6.90 4.44 11.11
CA GLU A 40 -6.62 5.87 11.05
C GLU A 40 -5.15 6.20 11.42
N LYS A 41 -4.56 5.37 12.29
CA LYS A 41 -3.20 5.54 12.79
C LYS A 41 -2.16 5.30 11.68
N SER A 42 -2.46 4.42 10.73
CA SER A 42 -1.63 4.15 9.57
C SER A 42 -1.47 5.38 8.66
N PHE A 43 -2.40 6.34 8.67
CA PHE A 43 -2.31 7.55 7.82
C PHE A 43 -0.93 8.23 7.93
N ASN A 44 -0.46 8.46 9.17
CA ASN A 44 0.82 9.11 9.39
C ASN A 44 1.99 8.29 8.85
N HIS A 45 1.94 6.97 9.02
CA HIS A 45 3.00 6.08 8.54
C HIS A 45 3.04 5.99 7.00
N ILE A 46 1.87 6.05 6.37
CA ILE A 46 1.71 5.96 4.91
C ILE A 46 2.17 7.27 4.25
N PHE A 47 1.68 8.41 4.74
CA PHE A 47 1.81 9.69 4.04
C PHE A 47 2.87 10.62 4.61
N PHE A 48 3.53 10.31 5.73
CA PHE A 48 4.65 11.13 6.23
C PHE A 48 6.00 10.45 6.03
N GLU A 49 6.89 11.14 5.34
CA GLU A 49 8.24 10.69 5.04
C GLU A 49 9.26 11.37 5.97
N PRO A 50 10.39 10.73 6.29
CA PRO A 50 11.49 11.41 6.97
C PRO A 50 11.97 12.62 6.18
N GLN A 51 12.21 13.74 6.84
CA GLN A 51 12.74 14.94 6.20
C GLN A 51 14.17 14.68 5.71
N LYS A 52 14.51 15.17 4.51
CA LYS A 52 15.87 15.11 3.99
C LYS A 52 16.81 15.84 4.96
N GLY A 53 17.84 15.13 5.45
CA GLY A 53 18.82 15.67 6.40
C GLY A 53 18.43 15.53 7.88
N ASN A 54 17.18 15.20 8.22
CA ASN A 54 16.78 14.91 9.59
C ASN A 54 15.75 13.78 9.67
N LEU A 55 16.24 12.57 9.92
CA LEU A 55 15.41 11.37 9.97
C LEU A 55 14.44 11.33 11.17
N LYS A 56 14.62 12.19 12.18
CA LYS A 56 13.71 12.28 13.33
C LYS A 56 12.46 13.11 13.03
N ILE A 57 12.51 13.98 12.02
CA ILE A 57 11.39 14.82 11.61
C ILE A 57 10.64 14.11 10.49
N ARG A 58 9.32 14.02 10.64
CA ARG A 58 8.40 13.46 9.64
C ARG A 58 7.66 14.62 8.97
N VAL A 59 7.63 14.64 7.64
CA VAL A 59 6.95 15.66 6.84
C VAL A 59 5.91 15.02 5.93
N PHE A 60 4.79 15.71 5.74
CA PHE A 60 3.72 15.22 4.87
C PHE A 60 4.17 15.15 3.41
N SER A 61 3.96 13.99 2.79
CA SER A 61 4.32 13.72 1.41
C SER A 61 3.12 13.92 0.51
N LYS A 62 2.94 15.16 0.02
CA LYS A 62 1.91 15.48 -0.99
C LYS A 62 2.01 14.55 -2.20
N ARG A 63 3.22 14.13 -2.57
CA ARG A 63 3.46 13.19 -3.67
C ARG A 63 2.75 11.84 -3.44
N ARG A 64 2.91 11.24 -2.26
CA ARG A 64 2.21 10.00 -1.88
C ARG A 64 0.71 10.22 -1.75
N ALA A 65 0.32 11.29 -1.07
CA ALA A 65 -1.08 11.59 -0.79
C ALA A 65 -1.92 11.74 -2.05
N LYS A 66 -1.36 12.39 -3.09
CA LYS A 66 -2.01 12.51 -4.42
C LYS A 66 -2.36 11.17 -5.06
N ARG A 67 -1.59 10.11 -4.76
CA ARG A 67 -1.75 8.76 -5.29
C ARG A 67 -2.52 7.84 -4.33
N MET A 68 -3.19 8.38 -3.32
CA MET A 68 -3.88 7.60 -2.29
C MET A 68 -4.82 6.52 -2.89
N TYR A 69 -5.64 6.90 -3.87
CA TYR A 69 -6.56 5.99 -4.58
C TYR A 69 -5.89 4.81 -5.28
N PHE A 70 -4.57 4.83 -5.47
CA PHE A 70 -3.84 3.70 -6.02
C PHE A 70 -3.90 2.50 -5.07
N MET A 71 -3.97 2.72 -3.74
CA MET A 71 -4.13 1.62 -2.78
C MET A 71 -5.42 0.83 -3.02
N LYS A 72 -6.53 1.52 -3.29
CA LYS A 72 -7.82 0.88 -3.62
C LYS A 72 -7.69 0.12 -4.94
N ALA A 73 -7.17 0.78 -5.97
CA ALA A 73 -7.04 0.21 -7.30
C ALA A 73 -6.11 -1.03 -7.34
N VAL A 74 -5.09 -1.08 -6.48
CA VAL A 74 -4.20 -2.25 -6.31
C VAL A 74 -4.89 -3.39 -5.58
N LEU A 75 -5.77 -3.11 -4.62
CA LEU A 75 -6.52 -4.14 -3.91
C LEU A 75 -7.62 -4.74 -4.79
N ASP A 76 -8.23 -3.92 -5.64
CA ASP A 76 -9.19 -4.38 -6.64
C ASP A 76 -8.52 -5.33 -7.67
N ASP A 77 -9.22 -6.35 -8.15
CA ASP A 77 -8.70 -7.33 -9.15
C ASP A 77 -8.66 -6.78 -10.59
N ASP A 78 -8.75 -5.47 -10.68
CA ASP A 78 -8.99 -4.73 -11.89
C ASP A 78 -7.72 -4.23 -12.57
N ILE A 79 -6.58 -4.34 -11.88
CA ILE A 79 -5.26 -3.93 -12.34
C ILE A 79 -4.27 -5.09 -12.19
N LYS A 80 -3.36 -5.21 -13.15
CA LYS A 80 -2.29 -6.21 -13.08
C LYS A 80 -1.39 -5.94 -11.87
N LYS A 81 -1.31 -6.93 -10.99
CA LYS A 81 -0.54 -6.88 -9.74
C LYS A 81 0.23 -8.17 -9.51
N GLU A 82 1.34 -8.08 -8.81
CA GLU A 82 2.11 -9.22 -8.34
C GLU A 82 2.08 -9.22 -6.80
N VAL A 83 1.58 -10.30 -6.21
CA VAL A 83 1.59 -10.47 -4.74
C VAL A 83 2.81 -11.29 -4.36
N MET A 84 3.59 -10.77 -3.41
CA MET A 84 4.83 -11.38 -2.97
C MET A 84 4.91 -11.39 -1.44
N PHE A 85 5.77 -12.24 -0.89
CA PHE A 85 6.02 -12.36 0.54
C PHE A 85 7.47 -11.95 0.88
N GLU A 86 7.65 -11.08 1.86
CA GLU A 86 8.94 -10.65 2.39
C GLU A 86 9.26 -11.46 3.65
N SER A 87 10.13 -12.46 3.54
CA SER A 87 10.44 -13.41 4.62
C SER A 87 10.95 -12.75 5.89
N ASP A 88 11.77 -11.70 5.75
CA ASP A 88 12.45 -11.05 6.88
C ASP A 88 11.48 -10.28 7.77
N SER A 89 10.43 -9.69 7.18
CA SER A 89 9.45 -8.86 7.89
C SER A 89 8.12 -9.58 8.14
N GLY A 90 7.87 -10.69 7.45
CA GLY A 90 6.59 -11.38 7.46
C GLY A 90 5.47 -10.62 6.75
N ASN A 91 5.80 -9.56 6.00
CA ASN A 91 4.84 -8.76 5.26
C ASN A 91 4.57 -9.36 3.87
N PHE A 92 3.41 -9.02 3.34
CA PHE A 92 3.05 -9.22 1.94
C PHE A 92 3.24 -7.90 1.19
N ALA A 93 3.80 -7.97 0.00
CA ALA A 93 4.02 -6.82 -0.87
C ALA A 93 3.20 -7.01 -2.16
N ILE A 94 2.31 -6.05 -2.44
CA ILE A 94 1.54 -6.02 -3.68
C ILE A 94 2.19 -5.01 -4.62
N PHE A 95 2.89 -5.52 -5.62
CA PHE A 95 3.57 -4.73 -6.62
C PHE A 95 2.64 -4.41 -7.78
N CYS A 96 2.56 -3.14 -8.17
CA CYS A 96 1.86 -2.72 -9.37
C CYS A 96 2.79 -1.83 -10.20
N LEU A 97 3.30 -2.40 -11.29
CA LEU A 97 4.23 -1.69 -12.17
C LEU A 97 3.55 -0.54 -12.92
N ASP A 98 2.31 -0.74 -13.36
CA ASP A 98 1.53 0.26 -14.13
C ASP A 98 1.23 1.53 -13.31
N LEU A 99 1.07 1.38 -11.99
CA LEU A 99 0.88 2.49 -11.06
C LEU A 99 2.18 2.95 -10.39
N GLU A 100 3.32 2.35 -10.76
CA GLU A 100 4.64 2.63 -10.21
C GLU A 100 4.66 2.58 -8.67
N CYS A 101 3.99 1.61 -8.05
CA CYS A 101 3.86 1.55 -6.59
C CYS A 101 3.92 0.14 -6.02
N VAL A 102 4.11 0.08 -4.70
CA VAL A 102 3.94 -1.13 -3.88
C VAL A 102 3.13 -0.81 -2.63
N VAL A 103 2.20 -1.69 -2.30
CA VAL A 103 1.44 -1.67 -1.03
C VAL A 103 1.95 -2.81 -0.16
N TYR A 104 2.35 -2.50 1.07
CA TYR A 104 2.78 -3.50 2.04
C TYR A 104 1.67 -3.79 3.04
N LEU A 105 1.38 -5.08 3.22
CA LEU A 105 0.39 -5.61 4.14
C LEU A 105 1.07 -6.44 5.21
N ARG A 106 0.74 -6.23 6.49
CA ARG A 106 1.14 -7.12 7.59
C ARG A 106 0.06 -8.15 7.86
N ASN A 107 0.47 -9.36 8.21
CA ASN A 107 -0.42 -10.32 8.84
C ASN A 107 -0.80 -9.81 10.24
N ARG A 108 -2.11 -9.69 10.52
CA ARG A 108 -2.60 -9.65 11.90
C ARG A 108 -2.95 -11.06 12.33
N ALA A 109 -1.93 -11.78 12.83
CA ALA A 109 -2.10 -13.12 13.37
C ALA A 109 -3.24 -13.17 14.39
N GLY A 110 -4.10 -14.19 14.30
CA GLY A 110 -5.30 -14.34 15.13
C GLY A 110 -6.58 -13.70 14.57
N HIS A 111 -6.49 -12.76 13.64
CA HIS A 111 -7.66 -12.11 13.03
C HIS A 111 -7.96 -12.58 11.59
N LYS A 112 -7.14 -13.46 11.03
CA LYS A 112 -7.24 -13.94 9.62
C LYS A 112 -7.41 -12.78 8.63
N SER A 113 -6.74 -11.66 8.92
CA SER A 113 -6.86 -10.41 8.20
C SER A 113 -5.48 -9.80 7.95
N LEU A 114 -5.38 -9.04 6.86
CA LEU A 114 -4.23 -8.24 6.51
C LEU A 114 -4.47 -6.80 6.95
N GLN A 115 -3.39 -6.07 7.25
CA GLN A 115 -3.46 -4.63 7.45
C GLN A 115 -2.47 -3.89 6.58
N VAL A 116 -2.89 -2.79 5.97
CA VAL A 116 -2.00 -1.87 5.27
C VAL A 116 -1.00 -1.24 6.24
N VAL A 117 0.28 -1.54 6.02
CA VAL A 117 1.41 -0.96 6.75
C VAL A 117 1.84 0.33 6.09
N THR A 118 2.18 0.27 4.80
CA THR A 118 2.72 1.43 4.08
C THR A 118 2.41 1.34 2.59
N PHE A 119 2.46 2.51 1.94
CA PHE A 119 2.38 2.69 0.51
C PHE A 119 3.65 3.39 0.04
N PHE A 120 4.29 2.84 -0.98
CA PHE A 120 5.48 3.41 -1.57
C PHE A 120 5.28 3.60 -3.07
N ASP A 121 5.31 4.86 -3.52
CA ASP A 121 5.37 5.19 -4.94
C ASP A 121 6.83 5.39 -5.36
N PHE A 122 7.25 4.66 -6.40
CA PHE A 122 8.67 4.51 -6.75
C PHE A 122 9.29 5.77 -7.38
N GLY A 123 8.49 6.70 -7.91
CA GLY A 123 8.94 7.96 -8.47
C GLY A 123 9.84 7.81 -9.71
N LYS A 124 10.84 8.70 -9.83
CA LYS A 124 11.65 8.90 -11.06
C LYS A 124 12.40 7.64 -11.55
N ASP A 125 12.80 6.75 -10.64
CA ASP A 125 13.56 5.53 -10.96
C ASP A 125 12.72 4.26 -10.75
N HIS A 126 11.45 4.29 -11.19
CA HIS A 126 10.49 3.29 -10.76
C HIS A 126 10.91 1.85 -11.08
N ILE A 127 11.44 1.56 -12.27
CA ILE A 127 11.90 0.22 -12.65
C ILE A 127 13.02 -0.27 -11.73
N LYS A 128 13.98 0.61 -11.41
CA LYS A 128 15.12 0.26 -10.53
C LYS A 128 14.63 -0.02 -9.11
N MET A 129 13.74 0.82 -8.59
CA MET A 129 13.20 0.65 -7.24
C MET A 129 12.28 -0.57 -7.14
N TYR A 130 11.45 -0.81 -8.16
CA TYR A 130 10.64 -2.00 -8.32
C TYR A 130 11.48 -3.27 -8.20
N ASN A 131 12.50 -3.40 -9.05
CA ASN A 131 13.39 -4.56 -9.05
C ASN A 131 14.16 -4.69 -7.73
N LYS A 132 14.58 -3.57 -7.12
CA LYS A 132 15.28 -3.58 -5.83
C LYS A 132 14.39 -4.14 -4.71
N GLN A 133 13.13 -3.73 -4.64
CA GLN A 133 12.21 -4.22 -3.61
C GLN A 133 11.78 -5.67 -3.89
N LYS A 134 11.48 -6.03 -5.14
CA LYS A 134 11.10 -7.40 -5.51
C LYS A 134 12.16 -8.45 -5.15
N ARG A 135 13.44 -8.11 -5.23
CA ARG A 135 14.54 -9.02 -4.86
C ARG A 135 14.51 -9.49 -3.40
N LYS A 136 13.79 -8.79 -2.53
CA LYS A 136 13.61 -9.15 -1.11
C LYS A 136 12.43 -10.07 -0.88
N CYS A 137 11.66 -10.37 -1.93
CA CYS A 137 10.38 -11.04 -1.80
C CYS A 137 10.32 -12.28 -2.69
N THR A 138 9.48 -13.24 -2.31
CA THR A 138 9.15 -14.41 -3.11
C THR A 138 7.72 -14.29 -3.64
N PRO A 139 7.44 -14.58 -4.93
CA PRO A 139 6.07 -14.60 -5.43
C PRO A 139 5.22 -15.60 -4.63
N ILE A 140 3.96 -15.23 -4.38
CA ILE A 140 3.01 -16.14 -3.75
C ILE A 140 1.66 -16.13 -4.48
N ASP A 141 0.92 -17.22 -4.36
CA ASP A 141 -0.46 -17.33 -4.81
C ASP A 141 -1.46 -17.18 -3.64
N SER A 142 -2.76 -17.30 -3.98
CA SER A 142 -3.85 -17.17 -3.01
C SER A 142 -3.89 -18.28 -1.96
N VAL A 143 -3.42 -19.49 -2.27
CA VAL A 143 -3.39 -20.62 -1.34
C VAL A 143 -2.27 -20.37 -0.33
N GLN A 144 -1.07 -20.07 -0.82
CA GLN A 144 0.10 -19.75 -0.01
C GLN A 144 -0.12 -18.52 0.88
N LEU A 145 -0.86 -17.52 0.39
CA LEU A 145 -1.24 -16.37 1.21
C LEU A 145 -2.10 -16.81 2.39
N ARG A 146 -3.13 -17.64 2.17
CA ARG A 146 -4.03 -18.13 3.22
C ARG A 146 -3.30 -19.03 4.22
N ASP A 147 -2.42 -19.90 3.75
CA ASP A 147 -1.62 -20.78 4.62
C ASP A 147 -0.75 -19.99 5.59
N LYS A 148 -0.26 -18.81 5.17
CA LYS A 148 0.53 -17.90 6.00
C LYS A 148 -0.29 -17.08 7.00
N LEU A 149 -1.61 -17.16 6.96
CA LEU A 149 -2.53 -16.47 7.88
C LEU A 149 -3.08 -17.37 8.98
N ILE A 150 -2.77 -18.66 8.94
CA ILE A 150 -3.19 -19.68 9.91
C ILE A 150 -2.30 -19.63 11.15
#